data_AF-A0AA43M7G4-F1
#
_entry.id   AF-A0AA43M7G4-F1
#
_cell.length_a   1.000
_cell.length_b   1.000
_cell.length_c   1.000
_cell.angle_alpha   90.00
_cell.angle_beta   90.00
_cell.angle_gamma   90.00
#
_symmetry.space_group_name_H-M   'P 1'
#
loop_
_entity.id
_entity.type
_entity.pdbx_description
1 polymer ?
#
loop_
_entity_poly.entity_id
_entity_poly.type
_entity_poly.pdbx_seq_one_letter_code
_entity_poly.pdbx_strand_id
1 'polypeptide(L)'
;MSRSQLLKDLVGGKTSIESILMRLKIIMNDLNNDVIINWINGEFEGYNEKSEIPSYRVLKGVPTGTFMVNQSFTYKNSPVPLESLITKDQIDKISTVHIRDGIASIESILSGENRENFAKQVPTAFCHSISNIDLQIAGMIVKISSNQIEGIVSQVKSKLADIIMELEKTFDNLDELDIRPQLNDDVEKKEQVIYNIEKIIYGDSIEVGDKNKINKSRFGNFFGGKSNG
;
A
#
# COMPACT_ATOMS: atom_id res chain seq x y z
N MET A 1 18.34 11.42 -22.74
CA MET A 1 18.68 10.09 -22.19
C MET A 1 17.62 9.09 -22.63
N SER A 2 18.01 7.88 -23.03
CA SER A 2 17.08 6.79 -23.31
C SER A 2 16.50 6.26 -22.01
N ARG A 3 15.20 5.92 -21.99
CA ARG A 3 14.57 5.25 -20.84
C ARG A 3 15.28 3.94 -20.51
N SER A 4 15.43 3.64 -19.22
CA SER A 4 15.98 2.39 -18.71
C SER A 4 15.19 1.18 -19.23
N GLN A 5 15.88 0.05 -19.37
CA GLN A 5 15.23 -1.22 -19.65
C GLN A 5 14.30 -1.61 -18.49
N LEU A 6 14.65 -1.27 -17.25
CA LEU A 6 13.80 -1.46 -16.07
C LEU A 6 12.40 -0.81 -16.24
N LEU A 7 12.33 0.45 -16.67
CA LEU A 7 11.05 1.12 -16.91
C LEU A 7 10.29 0.52 -18.09
N LYS A 8 11.00 0.16 -19.17
CA LYS A 8 10.40 -0.49 -20.34
C LYS A 8 9.83 -1.86 -20.02
N ASP A 9 10.48 -2.63 -19.15
CA ASP A 9 10.02 -3.95 -18.70
C ASP A 9 8.74 -3.83 -17.88
N LEU A 10 8.68 -2.83 -16.97
CA LEU A 10 7.49 -2.52 -16.18
C LEU A 10 6.29 -2.12 -17.05
N VAL A 11 6.47 -1.12 -17.92
CA VAL A 11 5.39 -0.58 -18.76
C VAL A 11 4.97 -1.58 -19.84
N GLY A 12 5.94 -2.31 -20.39
CA GLY A 12 5.69 -3.32 -21.42
C GLY A 12 5.05 -4.60 -20.89
N GLY A 13 4.94 -4.78 -19.56
CA GLY A 13 4.40 -5.99 -18.94
C GLY A 13 5.17 -7.26 -19.30
N LYS A 14 6.43 -7.12 -19.74
CA LYS A 14 7.27 -8.25 -20.19
C LYS A 14 7.83 -9.07 -19.04
N THR A 15 7.82 -8.52 -17.83
CA THR A 15 8.41 -9.11 -16.63
C THR A 15 7.45 -8.94 -15.46
N SER A 16 7.48 -9.88 -14.50
CA SER A 16 6.67 -9.81 -13.29
C SER A 16 7.06 -8.62 -12.41
N ILE A 17 6.09 -8.11 -11.63
CA ILE A 17 6.33 -7.06 -10.62
C ILE A 17 7.40 -7.52 -9.64
N GLU A 18 7.38 -8.79 -9.26
CA GLU A 18 8.35 -9.42 -8.36
C GLU A 18 9.81 -9.26 -8.84
N SER A 19 10.08 -9.51 -10.11
CA SER A 19 11.42 -9.34 -10.68
C SER A 19 11.86 -7.87 -10.70
N ILE A 20 10.92 -6.95 -10.97
CA ILE A 20 11.17 -5.50 -10.96
C ILE A 20 11.48 -5.04 -9.53
N LEU A 21 10.71 -5.49 -8.53
CA LEU A 21 10.97 -5.24 -7.11
C LEU A 21 12.33 -5.76 -6.69
N MET A 22 12.74 -6.95 -7.16
CA MET A 22 14.05 -7.52 -6.84
C MET A 22 15.20 -6.69 -7.42
N ARG A 23 15.10 -6.24 -8.68
CA ARG A 23 16.09 -5.33 -9.28
C ARG A 23 16.14 -4.00 -8.54
N LEU A 24 14.97 -3.46 -8.19
CA LEU A 24 14.88 -2.21 -7.44
C LEU A 24 15.46 -2.33 -6.03
N LYS A 25 15.27 -3.48 -5.35
CA LYS A 25 15.87 -3.78 -4.05
C LYS A 25 17.39 -3.66 -4.09
N ILE A 26 18.02 -4.19 -5.13
CA ILE A 26 19.48 -4.13 -5.33
C ILE A 26 19.91 -2.67 -5.47
N ILE A 27 19.28 -1.90 -6.38
CA ILE A 27 19.60 -0.48 -6.60
C ILE A 27 19.40 0.35 -5.33
N MET A 28 18.27 0.16 -4.64
CA MET A 28 17.90 0.97 -3.47
C MET A 28 18.72 0.64 -2.24
N ASN A 29 19.33 -0.55 -2.17
CA ASN A 29 20.21 -0.91 -1.07
C ASN A 29 21.42 0.03 -0.98
N ASP A 30 21.86 0.57 -2.12
CA ASP A 30 22.96 1.54 -2.18
C ASP A 30 22.57 2.91 -1.57
N LEU A 31 21.28 3.24 -1.55
CA LEU A 31 20.78 4.43 -0.88
C LEU A 31 20.79 4.32 0.65
N ASN A 32 20.86 3.09 1.20
CA ASN A 32 20.91 2.81 2.64
C ASN A 32 19.80 3.53 3.43
N ASN A 33 18.56 3.47 2.92
CA ASN A 33 17.37 4.01 3.57
C ASN A 33 16.42 2.88 3.95
N ASP A 34 16.22 2.69 5.26
CA ASP A 34 15.42 1.59 5.80
C ASP A 34 13.94 1.70 5.43
N VAL A 35 13.40 2.92 5.29
CA VAL A 35 11.98 3.16 4.95
C VAL A 35 11.66 2.59 3.57
N ILE A 36 12.50 2.92 2.57
CA ILE A 36 12.35 2.43 1.20
C ILE A 36 12.57 0.91 1.13
N ILE A 37 13.59 0.40 1.81
CA ILE A 37 13.88 -1.05 1.82
C ILE A 37 12.75 -1.84 2.50
N ASN A 38 12.18 -1.32 3.59
CA ASN A 38 11.03 -1.94 4.26
C ASN A 38 9.79 -1.96 3.36
N TRP A 39 9.55 -0.90 2.59
CA TRP A 39 8.48 -0.89 1.60
C TRP A 39 8.70 -1.95 0.52
N ILE A 40 9.90 -2.02 -0.07
CA ILE A 40 10.22 -3.01 -1.11
C ILE A 40 10.04 -4.44 -0.56
N ASN A 41 10.57 -4.72 0.63
CA ASN A 41 10.41 -6.02 1.28
C ASN A 41 8.94 -6.33 1.60
N GLY A 42 8.17 -5.33 2.05
CA GLY A 42 6.73 -5.49 2.30
C GLY A 42 5.94 -5.78 1.03
N GLU A 43 6.28 -5.14 -0.09
CA GLU A 43 5.68 -5.45 -1.39
C GLU A 43 6.11 -6.82 -1.93
N PHE A 44 7.35 -7.25 -1.67
CA PHE A 44 7.89 -8.52 -2.15
C PHE A 44 7.41 -9.72 -1.32
N GLU A 45 7.62 -9.69 -0.01
CA GLU A 45 7.40 -10.81 0.92
C GLU A 45 6.07 -10.69 1.68
N GLY A 46 5.51 -9.49 1.75
CA GLY A 46 4.38 -9.15 2.61
C GLY A 46 4.79 -8.36 3.85
N TYR A 47 3.81 -7.72 4.48
CA TYR A 47 4.00 -6.84 5.63
C TYR A 47 3.72 -7.58 6.94
N ASN A 48 4.67 -7.52 7.89
CA ASN A 48 4.46 -8.06 9.24
C ASN A 48 3.32 -7.36 9.97
N GLU A 49 2.65 -8.03 10.92
CA GLU A 49 1.50 -7.46 11.64
C GLU A 49 1.79 -6.14 12.35
N LYS A 50 3.03 -5.96 12.84
CA LYS A 50 3.48 -4.77 13.55
C LYS A 50 4.03 -3.68 12.65
N SER A 51 4.24 -3.96 11.37
CA SER A 51 4.76 -2.98 10.42
C SER A 51 3.63 -2.06 9.95
N GLU A 52 3.97 -0.79 9.81
CA GLU A 52 3.15 0.17 9.08
C GLU A 52 3.01 -0.28 7.64
N ILE A 53 1.82 -0.04 7.08
CA ILE A 53 1.51 -0.39 5.69
C ILE A 53 1.07 0.86 4.94
N PRO A 54 1.36 0.95 3.63
CA PRO A 54 0.89 2.04 2.82
C PRO A 54 -0.65 2.15 2.82
N SER A 55 -1.16 3.36 2.67
CA SER A 55 -2.61 3.64 2.72
C SER A 55 -3.43 2.86 1.68
N TYR A 56 -2.87 2.61 0.49
CA TYR A 56 -3.52 1.81 -0.54
C TYR A 56 -3.65 0.31 -0.17
N ARG A 57 -2.95 -0.16 0.88
CA ARG A 57 -3.12 -1.51 1.45
C ARG A 57 -4.27 -1.59 2.47
N VAL A 58 -4.92 -0.47 2.79
CA VAL A 58 -6.06 -0.38 3.71
C VAL A 58 -7.35 -0.27 2.91
N LEU A 59 -8.15 -1.33 2.90
CA LEU A 59 -9.39 -1.40 2.14
C LEU A 59 -10.61 -1.37 3.05
N LYS A 60 -11.73 -0.92 2.49
CA LYS A 60 -13.05 -0.97 3.12
C LYS A 60 -13.88 -2.04 2.43
N GLY A 61 -14.23 -3.09 3.17
CA GLY A 61 -15.10 -4.16 2.71
C GLY A 61 -16.51 -4.03 3.25
N VAL A 62 -17.37 -4.98 2.86
CA VAL A 62 -18.77 -5.04 3.24
C VAL A 62 -19.01 -6.23 4.17
N PRO A 63 -19.41 -6.00 5.44
CA PRO A 63 -19.80 -7.07 6.35
C PRO A 63 -20.99 -7.85 5.78
N THR A 64 -20.75 -9.10 5.42
CA THR A 64 -21.70 -10.00 4.77
C THR A 64 -21.77 -11.30 5.56
N GLY A 65 -22.96 -11.80 5.84
CA GLY A 65 -23.11 -12.93 6.74
C GLY A 65 -24.39 -13.72 6.56
N THR A 66 -24.54 -14.68 7.46
CA THR A 66 -25.80 -15.38 7.69
C THR A 66 -26.37 -14.92 9.02
N PHE A 67 -27.60 -14.43 9.00
CA PHE A 67 -28.26 -13.88 10.19
C PHE A 67 -29.76 -14.10 10.14
N MET A 68 -30.39 -14.07 11.31
CA MET A 68 -31.82 -14.24 11.50
C MET A 68 -32.43 -12.95 12.05
N VAL A 69 -33.56 -12.55 11.48
CA VAL A 69 -34.34 -11.39 11.90
C VAL A 69 -35.66 -11.85 12.52
N ASN A 70 -35.99 -11.32 13.69
CA ASN A 70 -37.23 -11.58 14.44
C ASN A 70 -37.53 -13.09 14.60
N GLN A 71 -36.47 -13.89 14.77
CA GLN A 71 -36.53 -15.35 14.92
C GLN A 71 -37.28 -16.10 13.80
N SER A 72 -37.55 -15.43 12.67
CA SER A 72 -38.48 -15.93 11.64
C SER A 72 -37.85 -15.94 10.26
N PHE A 73 -37.10 -14.90 9.90
CA PHE A 73 -36.50 -14.76 8.57
C PHE A 73 -35.00 -14.97 8.63
N THR A 74 -34.47 -15.91 7.84
CA THR A 74 -33.04 -16.16 7.73
C THR A 74 -32.49 -15.59 6.43
N TYR A 75 -31.52 -14.70 6.54
CA TYR A 75 -30.74 -14.17 5.43
C TYR A 75 -29.43 -14.94 5.33
N LYS A 76 -29.04 -15.30 4.11
CA LYS A 76 -27.77 -15.97 3.81
C LYS A 76 -26.97 -15.09 2.86
N ASN A 77 -25.66 -15.02 3.09
CA ASN A 77 -24.73 -14.31 2.22
C ASN A 77 -25.17 -12.86 1.90
N SER A 78 -25.75 -12.18 2.89
CA SER A 78 -26.36 -10.85 2.74
C SER A 78 -25.63 -9.82 3.61
N PRO A 79 -25.64 -8.53 3.24
CA PRO A 79 -25.09 -7.46 4.08
C PRO A 79 -25.75 -7.48 5.46
N VAL A 80 -24.94 -7.48 6.51
CA VAL A 80 -25.44 -7.53 7.89
C VAL A 80 -25.74 -6.10 8.34
N PRO A 81 -26.96 -5.78 8.83
CA PRO A 81 -27.32 -4.44 9.28
C PRO A 81 -26.74 -4.18 10.68
N LEU A 82 -25.44 -3.89 10.75
CA LEU A 82 -24.71 -3.71 12.01
C LEU A 82 -25.06 -2.41 12.74
N GLU A 83 -25.67 -1.44 12.07
CA GLU A 83 -26.02 -0.12 12.60
C GLU A 83 -27.01 -0.18 13.76
N SER A 84 -27.80 -1.26 13.87
CA SER A 84 -28.71 -1.50 14.99
C SER A 84 -28.03 -2.15 16.20
N LEU A 85 -26.80 -2.65 16.04
CA LEU A 85 -26.11 -3.45 17.05
C LEU A 85 -24.92 -2.72 17.68
N ILE A 86 -24.19 -1.93 16.89
CA ILE A 86 -22.90 -1.35 17.28
C ILE A 86 -22.73 0.06 16.73
N THR A 87 -21.75 0.81 17.27
CA THR A 87 -21.49 2.18 16.85
C THR A 87 -20.85 2.25 15.47
N LYS A 88 -20.99 3.40 14.78
CA LYS A 88 -20.36 3.64 13.48
C LYS A 88 -18.85 3.40 13.50
N ASP A 89 -18.16 3.82 14.56
CA ASP A 89 -16.71 3.62 14.69
C ASP A 89 -16.33 2.14 14.79
N GLN A 90 -17.17 1.32 15.44
CA GLN A 90 -16.96 -0.13 15.49
C GLN A 90 -17.22 -0.78 14.13
N ILE A 91 -18.27 -0.35 13.42
CA ILE A 91 -18.57 -0.82 12.05
C ILE A 91 -17.41 -0.48 11.11
N ASP A 92 -16.86 0.72 11.22
CA ASP A 92 -15.73 1.17 10.42
C ASP A 92 -14.50 0.30 10.68
N LYS A 93 -14.17 0.02 11.94
CA LYS A 93 -13.07 -0.88 12.32
C LYS A 93 -13.25 -2.31 11.81
N ILE A 94 -14.46 -2.86 11.89
CA ILE A 94 -14.74 -4.23 11.39
C ILE A 94 -14.57 -4.27 9.87
N SER A 95 -15.18 -3.30 9.18
CA SER A 95 -15.17 -3.18 7.72
C SER A 95 -13.77 -2.87 7.16
N THR A 96 -12.84 -2.40 8.00
CA THR A 96 -11.46 -2.13 7.59
C THR A 96 -10.65 -3.42 7.51
N VAL A 97 -10.04 -3.63 6.35
CA VAL A 97 -9.16 -4.77 6.09
C VAL A 97 -7.79 -4.27 5.68
N HIS A 98 -6.77 -4.77 6.36
CA HIS A 98 -5.37 -4.51 6.06
C HIS A 98 -4.83 -5.65 5.21
N ILE A 99 -4.51 -5.38 3.94
CA ILE A 99 -3.99 -6.38 3.01
C ILE A 99 -2.48 -6.41 3.12
N ARG A 100 -1.98 -7.43 3.81
CA ARG A 100 -0.56 -7.56 4.16
C ARG A 100 0.21 -8.51 3.25
N ASP A 101 -0.45 -9.28 2.41
CA ASP A 101 0.21 -10.25 1.53
C ASP A 101 1.14 -9.57 0.51
N GLY A 102 2.22 -10.27 0.14
CA GLY A 102 3.12 -9.85 -0.93
C GLY A 102 2.40 -9.73 -2.27
N ILE A 103 2.93 -8.91 -3.18
CA ILE A 103 2.25 -8.57 -4.42
C ILE A 103 2.02 -9.80 -5.32
N ALA A 104 2.97 -10.75 -5.33
CA ALA A 104 2.86 -11.98 -6.09
C ALA A 104 1.68 -12.85 -5.61
N SER A 105 1.45 -12.91 -4.29
CA SER A 105 0.29 -13.61 -3.72
C SER A 105 -1.02 -12.94 -4.14
N ILE A 106 -1.06 -11.60 -4.14
CA ILE A 106 -2.23 -10.85 -4.60
C ILE A 106 -2.52 -11.10 -6.08
N GLU A 107 -1.51 -11.03 -6.94
CA GLU A 107 -1.64 -11.31 -8.37
C GLU A 107 -2.08 -12.77 -8.63
N SER A 108 -1.57 -13.72 -7.85
CA SER A 108 -1.95 -15.13 -7.94
C SER A 108 -3.42 -15.35 -7.62
N ILE A 109 -3.95 -14.72 -6.55
CA ILE A 109 -5.35 -14.85 -6.19
C ILE A 109 -6.26 -14.17 -7.22
N LEU A 110 -5.88 -12.99 -7.72
CA LEU A 110 -6.61 -12.29 -8.79
C LEU A 110 -6.70 -13.10 -10.09
N SER A 111 -5.67 -13.89 -10.39
CA SER A 111 -5.61 -14.74 -11.57
C SER A 111 -6.36 -16.08 -11.40
N GLY A 112 -6.76 -16.42 -10.17
CA GLY A 112 -7.43 -17.68 -9.84
C GLY A 112 -8.96 -17.62 -9.99
N GLU A 113 -9.59 -18.80 -9.98
CA GLU A 113 -11.06 -18.95 -10.05
C GLU A 113 -11.79 -18.33 -8.84
N ASN A 114 -11.08 -18.14 -7.71
CA ASN A 114 -11.62 -17.62 -6.46
C ASN A 114 -11.42 -16.11 -6.26
N ARG A 115 -11.13 -15.34 -7.33
CA ARG A 115 -10.86 -13.89 -7.23
C ARG A 115 -11.99 -13.06 -6.61
N GLU A 116 -13.23 -13.57 -6.59
CA GLU A 116 -14.40 -12.90 -6.00
C GLU A 116 -14.62 -13.26 -4.51
N ASN A 117 -13.82 -14.19 -3.97
CA ASN A 117 -13.99 -14.72 -2.62
C ASN A 117 -13.04 -14.08 -1.59
N PHE A 118 -12.43 -12.93 -1.91
CA PHE A 118 -11.63 -12.20 -0.93
C PHE A 118 -12.48 -11.74 0.25
N ALA A 119 -12.18 -12.29 1.42
CA ALA A 119 -12.88 -11.92 2.63
C ALA A 119 -12.01 -12.06 3.88
N LYS A 120 -12.19 -11.12 4.81
CA LYS A 120 -11.66 -11.24 6.17
C LYS A 120 -12.70 -11.94 7.03
N GLN A 121 -12.31 -13.05 7.65
CA GLN A 121 -13.18 -13.76 8.58
C GLN A 121 -13.44 -12.91 9.82
N VAL A 122 -14.70 -12.80 10.24
CA VAL A 122 -15.05 -12.25 11.55
C VAL A 122 -15.23 -13.40 12.54
N PRO A 123 -14.58 -13.37 13.72
CA PRO A 123 -14.74 -14.44 14.70
C PRO A 123 -16.19 -14.64 15.10
N THR A 124 -16.67 -15.89 15.09
CA THR A 124 -18.06 -16.21 15.46
C THR A 124 -18.42 -15.77 16.88
N ALA A 125 -17.47 -15.84 17.81
CA ALA A 125 -17.65 -15.33 19.17
C ALA A 125 -18.00 -13.83 19.19
N PHE A 126 -17.37 -13.04 18.32
CA PHE A 126 -17.69 -11.63 18.18
C PHE A 126 -19.11 -11.45 17.61
N CYS A 127 -19.47 -12.19 16.55
CA CYS A 127 -20.82 -12.17 15.97
C CYS A 127 -21.90 -12.44 17.01
N HIS A 128 -21.71 -13.45 17.86
CA HIS A 128 -22.65 -13.77 18.93
C HIS A 128 -22.69 -12.68 20.01
N SER A 129 -21.55 -12.07 20.34
CA SER A 129 -21.47 -11.04 21.38
C SER A 129 -22.24 -9.76 21.05
N ILE A 130 -22.37 -9.43 19.76
CA ILE A 130 -23.11 -8.24 19.29
C ILE A 130 -24.55 -8.56 18.91
N SER A 131 -24.94 -9.83 18.87
CA SER A 131 -26.30 -10.25 18.49
C SER A 131 -27.31 -9.93 19.58
N ASN A 132 -28.56 -9.70 19.19
CA ASN A 132 -29.69 -9.53 20.11
C ASN A 132 -30.89 -10.41 19.69
N ILE A 133 -32.03 -10.27 20.37
CA ILE A 133 -33.21 -11.10 20.11
C ILE A 133 -33.84 -10.86 18.74
N ASP A 134 -33.72 -9.64 18.22
CA ASP A 134 -34.30 -9.24 16.94
C ASP A 134 -33.35 -9.54 15.78
N LEU A 135 -32.04 -9.60 16.02
CA LEU A 135 -31.01 -9.84 15.03
C LEU A 135 -29.91 -10.76 15.57
N GLN A 136 -29.94 -12.02 15.14
CA GLN A 136 -28.97 -13.04 15.51
C GLN A 136 -28.01 -13.33 14.35
N ILE A 137 -26.71 -13.12 14.54
CA ILE A 137 -25.69 -13.31 13.51
C ILE A 137 -25.02 -14.68 13.71
N ALA A 138 -25.30 -15.63 12.82
CA ALA A 138 -24.71 -16.98 12.86
C ALA A 138 -23.25 -16.99 12.38
N GLY A 139 -22.88 -16.08 11.49
CA GLY A 139 -21.52 -15.96 10.98
C GLY A 139 -21.40 -14.80 10.01
N MET A 140 -20.22 -14.18 9.98
CA MET A 140 -19.96 -12.98 9.18
C MET A 140 -18.54 -13.00 8.63
N ILE A 141 -18.39 -12.47 7.43
CA ILE A 141 -17.12 -12.17 6.78
C ILE A 141 -17.19 -10.73 6.27
N VAL A 142 -16.04 -10.09 6.12
CA VAL A 142 -15.95 -8.78 5.46
C VAL A 142 -15.48 -9.02 4.05
N LYS A 143 -16.40 -8.93 3.09
CA LYS A 143 -16.09 -9.14 1.66
C LYS A 143 -15.38 -7.93 1.07
N ILE A 144 -14.40 -8.17 0.23
CA ILE A 144 -13.66 -7.16 -0.50
C ILE A 144 -13.88 -7.39 -1.99
N SER A 145 -14.17 -6.33 -2.73
CA SER A 145 -14.35 -6.44 -4.18
C SER A 145 -13.00 -6.70 -4.86
N SER A 146 -12.99 -7.59 -5.86
CA SER A 146 -11.83 -7.83 -6.73
C SER A 146 -11.25 -6.54 -7.30
N ASN A 147 -12.09 -5.58 -7.70
CA ASN A 147 -11.67 -4.26 -8.19
C ASN A 147 -10.79 -3.48 -7.17
N GLN A 148 -11.07 -3.59 -5.87
CA GLN A 148 -10.26 -2.93 -4.84
C GLN A 148 -8.87 -3.58 -4.72
N ILE A 149 -8.82 -4.90 -4.87
CA ILE A 149 -7.56 -5.67 -4.85
C ILE A 149 -6.74 -5.40 -6.12
N GLU A 150 -7.37 -5.34 -7.29
CA GLU A 150 -6.73 -4.87 -8.54
C GLU A 150 -6.19 -3.45 -8.42
N GLY A 151 -6.89 -2.61 -7.65
CA GLY A 151 -6.44 -1.28 -7.27
C GLY A 151 -5.09 -1.28 -6.55
N ILE A 152 -4.83 -2.27 -5.67
CA ILE A 152 -3.52 -2.42 -5.01
C ILE A 152 -2.44 -2.66 -6.05
N VAL A 153 -2.65 -3.63 -6.95
CA VAL A 153 -1.67 -3.96 -8.00
C VAL A 153 -1.38 -2.75 -8.89
N SER A 154 -2.42 -2.01 -9.26
CA SER A 154 -2.29 -0.78 -10.06
C SER A 154 -1.49 0.30 -9.34
N GLN A 155 -1.73 0.51 -8.04
CA GLN A 155 -1.00 1.47 -7.21
C GLN A 155 0.48 1.10 -7.08
N VAL A 156 0.79 -0.19 -6.89
CA VAL A 156 2.18 -0.68 -6.82
C VAL A 156 2.89 -0.45 -8.15
N LYS A 157 2.27 -0.78 -9.29
CA LYS A 157 2.83 -0.51 -10.63
C LYS A 157 3.10 0.98 -10.85
N SER A 158 2.16 1.84 -10.47
CA SER A 158 2.33 3.29 -10.60
C SER A 158 3.51 3.78 -9.77
N LYS A 159 3.58 3.39 -8.49
CA LYS A 159 4.68 3.80 -7.60
C LYS A 159 6.03 3.29 -8.09
N LEU A 160 6.12 2.05 -8.57
CA LEU A 160 7.35 1.54 -9.17
C LEU A 160 7.78 2.39 -10.37
N ALA A 161 6.86 2.75 -11.25
CA ALA A 161 7.16 3.61 -12.39
C ALA A 161 7.67 4.98 -11.94
N ASP A 162 6.99 5.60 -10.97
CA ASP A 162 7.37 6.91 -10.42
C ASP A 162 8.75 6.87 -9.77
N ILE A 163 9.04 5.83 -9.00
CA ILE A 163 10.35 5.62 -8.36
C ILE A 163 11.45 5.43 -9.40
N ILE A 164 11.22 4.58 -10.41
CA ILE A 164 12.21 4.37 -11.49
C ILE A 164 12.45 5.67 -12.25
N MET A 165 11.40 6.43 -12.55
CA MET A 165 11.54 7.74 -13.21
C MET A 165 12.29 8.75 -12.34
N GLU A 166 12.13 8.71 -11.01
CA GLU A 166 12.88 9.57 -10.10
C GLU A 166 14.37 9.21 -10.06
N LEU A 167 14.68 7.91 -10.06
CA LEU A 167 16.05 7.43 -10.22
C LEU A 167 16.64 7.84 -11.58
N GLU A 168 15.90 7.73 -12.69
CA GLU A 168 16.36 8.11 -14.04
C GLU A 168 16.69 9.60 -14.20
N LYS A 169 16.10 10.49 -13.38
CA LYS A 169 16.45 11.92 -13.37
C LYS A 169 17.83 12.17 -12.74
N THR A 170 18.22 11.28 -11.84
CA THR A 170 19.31 11.49 -10.91
C THR A 170 20.55 10.69 -11.29
N PHE A 171 20.35 9.43 -11.69
CA PHE A 171 21.39 8.47 -11.99
C PHE A 171 21.35 8.08 -13.45
N ASP A 172 22.53 7.99 -14.04
CA ASP A 172 22.73 7.42 -15.35
C ASP A 172 22.74 5.88 -15.24
N ASN A 173 22.26 5.20 -16.29
CA ASN A 173 22.40 3.75 -16.44
C ASN A 173 21.92 2.88 -15.25
N LEU A 174 20.62 2.93 -14.95
CA LEU A 174 20.01 2.07 -13.91
C LEU A 174 20.07 0.56 -14.22
N ASP A 175 20.29 0.20 -15.49
CA ASP A 175 20.19 -1.19 -15.94
C ASP A 175 21.38 -2.07 -15.49
N GLU A 176 22.48 -1.45 -15.06
CA GLU A 176 23.62 -2.15 -14.43
C GLU A 176 23.35 -2.52 -12.96
N LEU A 177 22.24 -2.06 -12.39
CA LEU A 177 21.80 -2.31 -11.00
C LEU A 177 22.78 -1.79 -9.92
N ASP A 178 23.78 -0.98 -10.30
CA ASP A 178 24.78 -0.42 -9.39
C ASP A 178 24.84 1.10 -9.55
N ILE A 179 24.35 1.82 -8.54
CA ILE A 179 24.38 3.28 -8.51
C ILE A 179 25.47 3.83 -7.59
N ARG A 180 26.22 2.96 -6.89
CA ARG A 180 27.28 3.35 -5.93
C ARG A 180 28.32 4.30 -6.52
N PRO A 181 28.83 4.10 -7.76
CA PRO A 181 29.83 5.00 -8.32
C PRO A 181 29.33 6.46 -8.44
N GLN A 182 28.02 6.66 -8.55
CA GLN A 182 27.37 7.95 -8.76
C GLN A 182 26.90 8.62 -7.45
N LEU A 183 26.99 7.90 -6.32
CA LEU A 183 26.59 8.39 -5.00
C LEU A 183 27.73 9.10 -4.25
N ASN A 184 28.98 8.86 -4.65
CA ASN A 184 30.16 9.29 -3.88
C ASN A 184 30.45 10.79 -3.93
N ASP A 185 29.79 11.52 -4.84
CA ASP A 185 30.14 12.92 -5.13
C ASP A 185 29.10 13.95 -4.63
N ASP A 186 27.90 13.53 -4.18
CA ASP A 186 26.82 14.47 -3.85
C ASP A 186 25.81 13.93 -2.81
N VAL A 187 26.06 14.25 -1.53
CA VAL A 187 25.19 13.89 -0.39
C VAL A 187 23.81 14.53 -0.51
N GLU A 188 23.73 15.76 -1.02
CA GLU A 188 22.48 16.52 -1.16
C GLU A 188 21.56 15.86 -2.21
N LYS A 189 22.15 15.42 -3.32
CA LYS A 189 21.47 14.63 -4.36
C LYS A 189 20.91 13.32 -3.83
N LYS A 190 21.68 12.60 -2.98
CA LYS A 190 21.22 11.36 -2.33
C LYS A 190 20.03 11.62 -1.40
N GLU A 191 20.12 12.62 -0.53
CA GLU A 191 19.04 12.99 0.39
C GLU A 191 17.77 13.41 -0.35
N GLN A 192 17.92 14.18 -1.45
CA GLN A 192 16.79 14.64 -2.24
C GLN A 192 16.04 13.48 -2.92
N VAL A 193 16.75 12.50 -3.47
CA VAL A 193 16.11 11.32 -4.08
C VAL A 193 15.40 10.47 -3.04
N ILE A 194 16.03 10.25 -1.88
CA ILE A 194 15.39 9.53 -0.77
C ILE A 194 14.08 10.20 -0.39
N TYR A 195 14.11 11.52 -0.17
CA TYR A 195 12.92 12.31 0.17
C TYR A 195 11.81 12.18 -0.89
N ASN A 196 12.16 12.27 -2.18
CA ASN A 196 11.20 12.16 -3.27
C ASN A 196 10.57 10.76 -3.33
N ILE A 197 11.37 9.70 -3.11
CA ILE A 197 10.88 8.32 -3.10
C ILE A 197 9.97 8.05 -1.90
N GLU A 198 10.36 8.49 -0.70
CA GLU A 198 9.51 8.34 0.50
C GLU A 198 8.14 9.01 0.28
N LYS A 199 8.14 10.21 -0.33
CA LYS A 199 6.91 10.92 -0.71
C LYS A 199 6.09 10.15 -1.76
N ILE A 200 6.73 9.50 -2.73
CA ILE A 200 6.03 8.64 -3.71
C ILE A 200 5.37 7.46 -2.99
N ILE A 201 6.03 6.84 -2.01
CA ILE A 201 5.52 5.66 -1.31
C ILE A 201 4.36 6.01 -0.37
N TYR A 202 4.58 6.96 0.55
CA TYR A 202 3.65 7.25 1.65
C TYR A 202 2.79 8.49 1.42
N GLY A 203 3.06 9.30 0.39
CA GLY A 203 2.37 10.57 0.17
C GLY A 203 2.91 11.69 1.09
N ASP A 204 2.15 12.77 1.24
CA ASP A 204 2.51 13.89 2.13
C ASP A 204 2.40 13.52 3.63
N SER A 205 1.93 12.32 3.98
CA SER A 205 1.76 11.86 5.37
C SER A 205 3.06 11.32 5.98
N ILE A 206 4.20 11.90 5.64
CA ILE A 206 5.42 11.75 6.44
C ILE A 206 5.20 12.63 7.67
N GLU A 207 4.43 12.14 8.65
CA GLU A 207 4.61 12.59 10.03
C GLU A 207 6.02 12.17 10.41
N VAL A 208 6.95 13.12 10.24
CA VAL A 208 8.34 13.05 10.69
C VAL A 208 8.31 12.65 12.16
N GLY A 209 8.46 11.36 12.42
CA GLY A 209 8.53 10.82 13.77
C GLY A 209 9.63 11.54 14.54
N ASP A 210 9.27 12.00 15.74
CA ASP A 210 10.14 12.73 16.68
C ASP A 210 11.51 12.06 16.83
N LYS A 211 12.52 12.55 16.09
CA LYS A 211 13.95 12.59 16.47
C LYS A 211 14.91 13.20 15.45
N ASN A 212 14.50 13.47 14.21
CA ASN A 212 15.34 14.26 13.29
C ASN A 212 14.96 15.74 13.35
N LYS A 213 15.68 16.49 14.20
CA LYS A 213 15.73 17.95 14.05
C LYS A 213 16.36 18.26 12.70
N ILE A 214 15.53 18.50 11.68
CA ILE A 214 15.97 19.20 10.49
C ILE A 214 16.27 20.63 10.95
N ASN A 215 17.56 20.91 11.19
CA ASN A 215 18.03 22.27 11.35
C ASN A 215 17.64 23.02 10.08
N LYS A 216 16.80 24.05 10.24
CA LYS A 216 16.35 25.00 9.20
C LYS A 216 17.36 25.17 8.06
N SER A 217 17.20 24.42 6.98
CA SER A 217 17.95 24.62 5.74
C SER A 217 17.30 25.75 4.94
N ARG A 218 18.15 26.66 4.45
CA ARG A 218 17.84 27.98 3.86
C ARG A 218 17.17 27.91 2.47
N PHE A 219 16.27 26.97 2.21
CA PHE A 219 15.63 26.83 0.88
C PHE A 219 14.40 27.71 0.67
N GLY A 220 13.94 28.43 1.70
CA GLY A 220 12.77 29.31 1.63
C GLY A 220 12.96 30.69 0.97
N ASN A 221 14.14 31.02 0.41
CA ASN A 221 14.42 32.37 -0.09
C ASN A 221 14.67 32.48 -1.60
N PHE A 222 14.42 31.43 -2.40
CA PHE A 222 14.68 31.47 -3.85
C PHE A 222 13.46 31.79 -4.73
N PHE A 223 12.25 31.87 -4.19
CA PHE A 223 11.01 32.19 -4.93
C PHE A 223 10.29 33.45 -4.42
N GLY A 224 11.06 34.51 -4.12
CA GLY A 224 10.55 35.83 -3.72
C GLY A 224 11.07 36.96 -4.60
N GLY A 225 11.02 36.80 -5.92
CA GLY A 225 11.45 37.80 -6.89
C GLY A 225 10.36 38.81 -7.22
N LYS A 226 10.43 39.99 -6.58
CA LYS A 226 10.00 41.33 -7.03
C LYS A 226 8.78 41.45 -7.97
N SER A 227 7.69 42.01 -7.45
CA SER A 227 6.77 42.83 -8.23
C SER A 227 7.20 44.30 -8.07
N ASN A 228 7.65 44.91 -9.16
CA ASN A 228 7.75 46.35 -9.36
C ASN A 228 6.48 46.81 -10.09
N GLY A 229 5.88 47.92 -9.66
CA GLY A 229 4.78 48.60 -10.34
C GLY A 229 3.77 49.16 -9.37
#